data_AF-A0A818QEA6-F1
#
_entry.id   AF-A0A818QEA6-F1
#
_cell.length_a   1.000
_cell.length_b   1.000
_cell.length_c   1.000
_cell.angle_alpha   90.00
_cell.angle_beta   90.00
_cell.angle_gamma   90.00
#
_symmetry.space_group_name_H-M   'P 1'
#
loop_
_entity.id
_entity.type
_entity.pdbx_description
1 polymer ?
#
loop_
_entity_poly.entity_id
_entity_poly.type
_entity_poly.pdbx_seq_one_letter_code
_entity_poly.pdbx_strand_id
1 'polypeptide(L)'
;MIPYRFISTRIDPLRLLIVNKPNPKFTIISYIILDDRLPIIILIICLAIAIVLFIGGILIGRFAIPRPANTIDISTETKHSEEEYINIWNNFKQQFLDSISAHEIESNLRDYAQKTHLAGTDDDRLEAETIASKWRGHGLDVTIHPYDVLLSYPDPIQPNIVSIFDPNNNLIFQSNGSESIFNEDDKSLPFHKIVRPFLAYTINGTVRSQK
;
A
#
# COMPACT_ATOMS: atom_id res chain seq x y z
N MET A 1 -36.83 85.20 75.62
CA MET A 1 -36.19 84.53 76.78
C MET A 1 -35.49 83.29 76.25
N ILE A 2 -34.19 83.11 76.59
CA ILE A 2 -33.27 81.97 76.31
C ILE A 2 -32.81 81.86 74.81
N PRO A 3 -31.54 81.51 74.47
CA PRO A 3 -30.39 82.44 74.35
C PRO A 3 -29.40 82.15 73.17
N TYR A 4 -28.30 82.90 73.17
CA TYR A 4 -27.09 82.97 72.33
C TYR A 4 -26.33 81.66 71.98
N ARG A 5 -25.63 81.67 70.82
CA ARG A 5 -24.16 81.37 70.77
C ARG A 5 -23.50 81.96 69.51
N PHE A 6 -22.65 82.97 69.74
CA PHE A 6 -21.67 83.57 68.82
C PHE A 6 -20.36 82.75 68.83
N ILE A 7 -19.68 82.63 67.69
CA ILE A 7 -18.23 82.93 67.55
C ILE A 7 -17.99 83.47 66.12
N SER A 8 -17.34 84.63 66.05
CA SER A 8 -16.97 85.41 64.87
C SER A 8 -15.46 85.62 64.85
N THR A 9 -14.83 85.56 63.68
CA THR A 9 -13.47 86.06 63.40
C THR A 9 -13.52 86.72 62.01
N ARG A 10 -13.48 88.05 61.83
CA ARG A 10 -12.46 89.09 62.12
C ARG A 10 -11.11 88.88 61.40
N ILE A 11 -11.08 89.42 60.17
CA ILE A 11 -10.06 90.16 59.38
C ILE A 11 -8.57 89.92 59.68
N ASP A 12 -7.75 89.69 58.63
CA ASP A 12 -6.48 90.42 58.30
C ASP A 12 -5.64 89.72 57.18
N PRO A 13 -4.55 90.28 56.62
CA PRO A 13 -4.52 91.45 55.73
C PRO A 13 -3.44 91.28 54.63
N LEU A 14 -3.59 90.41 53.63
CA LEU A 14 -2.54 90.23 52.59
C LEU A 14 -3.13 90.04 51.18
N ARG A 15 -4.19 90.78 50.88
CA ARG A 15 -4.65 90.94 49.49
C ARG A 15 -3.79 92.01 48.81
N LEU A 16 -3.25 91.65 47.65
CA LEU A 16 -2.40 92.40 46.72
C LEU A 16 -0.89 92.34 47.01
N LEU A 17 -0.24 91.37 46.36
CA LEU A 17 0.58 91.69 45.20
C LEU A 17 0.82 90.42 44.36
N ILE A 18 0.17 90.42 43.20
CA ILE A 18 0.44 89.55 42.07
C ILE A 18 1.80 89.95 41.50
N VAL A 19 2.78 89.04 41.48
CA VAL A 19 3.80 88.94 40.42
C VAL A 19 4.19 87.45 40.24
N ASN A 20 3.77 86.91 39.10
CA ASN A 20 4.05 85.63 38.45
C ASN A 20 5.13 84.72 39.06
N LYS A 21 4.72 83.57 39.62
CA LYS A 21 5.60 82.45 40.02
C LYS A 21 5.44 81.31 39.02
N PRO A 22 6.53 80.67 38.54
CA PRO A 22 6.46 79.64 37.50
C PRO A 22 5.61 78.44 37.95
N ASN A 23 4.81 77.92 37.01
CA ASN A 23 3.88 76.83 37.20
C ASN A 23 4.64 75.49 37.41
N PRO A 24 4.47 74.77 38.54
CA PRO A 24 5.25 73.56 38.84
C PRO A 24 4.96 72.39 37.90
N LYS A 25 3.80 72.40 37.21
CA LYS A 25 3.41 71.31 36.30
C LYS A 25 4.28 71.23 35.04
N PHE A 26 4.81 72.35 34.55
CA PHE A 26 5.66 72.36 33.36
C PHE A 26 7.12 72.03 33.67
N THR A 27 7.61 72.35 34.88
CA THR A 27 8.98 72.04 35.31
C THR A 27 9.21 70.53 35.52
N ILE A 28 8.18 69.79 35.96
CA ILE A 28 8.28 68.33 36.16
C ILE A 28 8.34 67.61 34.81
N ILE A 29 7.54 68.02 33.82
CA ILE A 29 7.57 67.43 32.47
C ILE A 29 8.91 67.72 31.79
N SER A 30 9.48 68.92 31.98
CA SER A 30 10.84 69.18 31.49
C SER A 30 11.91 68.35 32.19
N TYR A 31 11.81 68.11 33.51
CA TYR A 31 12.81 67.30 34.24
C TYR A 31 12.74 65.80 33.88
N ILE A 32 11.56 65.29 33.55
CA ILE A 32 11.36 63.91 33.05
C ILE A 32 11.96 63.73 31.64
N ILE A 33 12.03 64.80 30.84
CA ILE A 33 12.57 64.78 29.46
C ILE A 33 14.06 65.19 29.42
N LEU A 34 14.60 65.89 30.43
CA LEU A 34 15.99 66.40 30.45
C LEU A 34 17.00 65.44 31.10
N ASP A 35 16.55 64.34 31.72
CA ASP A 35 17.44 63.27 32.14
C ASP A 35 17.46 62.21 31.04
N ASP A 36 18.45 62.30 30.15
CA ASP A 36 18.67 61.38 29.02
C ASP A 36 18.72 59.90 29.46
N ARG A 37 18.90 59.63 30.75
CA ARG A 37 18.92 58.28 31.33
C ARG A 37 17.52 57.73 31.62
N LEU A 38 16.50 58.56 31.88
CA LEU A 38 15.14 58.10 32.24
C LEU A 38 14.43 57.28 31.14
N PRO A 39 14.40 57.68 29.85
CA PRO A 39 13.79 56.85 28.81
C PRO A 39 14.56 55.53 28.61
N ILE A 40 15.88 55.54 28.80
CA ILE A 40 16.73 54.34 28.73
C ILE A 40 16.42 53.39 29.89
N ILE A 41 16.26 53.92 31.12
CA ILE A 41 15.89 53.12 32.30
C ILE A 41 14.50 52.49 32.12
N ILE A 42 13.52 53.23 31.59
CA ILE A 42 12.18 52.69 31.31
C ILE A 42 12.25 51.57 30.27
N LEU A 43 13.04 51.74 29.20
CA LEU A 43 13.24 50.71 28.18
C LEU A 43 13.86 49.43 28.76
N ILE A 44 14.86 49.56 29.65
CA ILE A 44 15.50 48.42 30.32
C ILE A 44 14.50 47.68 31.23
N ILE A 45 13.67 48.42 31.98
CA ILE A 45 12.63 47.81 32.83
C ILE A 45 11.59 47.08 31.98
N CYS A 46 11.13 47.68 30.88
CA CYS A 46 10.21 47.03 29.95
C CYS A 46 10.81 45.75 29.34
N LEU A 47 12.08 45.78 28.94
CA LEU A 47 12.79 44.61 28.42
C LEU A 47 12.92 43.51 29.47
N ALA A 48 13.26 43.87 30.72
CA ALA A 48 13.36 42.91 31.81
C ALA A 48 12.02 42.22 32.10
N ILE A 49 10.92 42.99 32.12
CA ILE A 49 9.57 42.43 32.30
C ILE A 49 9.21 41.51 31.12
N ALA A 50 9.51 41.91 29.88
CA ALA A 50 9.24 41.08 28.70
C ALA A 50 9.99 39.74 28.76
N ILE A 51 11.25 39.75 29.20
CA ILE A 51 12.06 38.54 29.37
C ILE A 51 11.45 37.63 30.46
N VAL A 52 11.04 38.20 31.59
CA VAL A 52 10.41 37.43 32.68
C VAL A 52 9.10 36.80 32.23
N LEU A 53 8.26 37.53 31.49
CA LEU A 53 7.02 37.01 30.92
C LEU A 53 7.27 35.95 29.85
N PHE A 54 8.30 36.11 29.02
CA PHE A 54 8.68 35.12 28.00
C PHE A 54 9.18 33.81 28.63
N ILE A 55 10.08 33.90 29.60
CA ILE A 55 10.58 32.72 30.35
C ILE A 55 9.45 32.08 31.14
N GLY A 56 8.62 32.89 31.81
CA GLY A 56 7.43 32.42 32.53
C GLY A 56 6.44 31.71 31.61
N GLY A 57 6.19 32.25 30.42
CA GLY A 57 5.34 31.64 29.40
C GLY A 57 5.88 30.29 28.92
N ILE A 58 7.20 30.16 28.71
CA ILE A 58 7.84 28.89 28.33
C ILE A 58 7.74 27.87 29.47
N LEU A 59 7.98 28.29 30.71
CA LEU A 59 7.90 27.39 31.88
C LEU A 59 6.46 26.94 32.12
N ILE A 60 5.48 27.85 32.08
CA ILE A 60 4.06 27.50 32.19
C ILE A 60 3.65 26.59 31.03
N GLY A 61 4.04 26.88 29.79
CA GLY A 61 3.75 26.01 28.64
C GLY A 61 4.34 24.60 28.79
N ARG A 62 5.54 24.48 29.38
CA ARG A 62 6.19 23.19 29.62
C ARG A 62 5.56 22.38 30.75
N PHE A 63 5.03 23.03 31.79
CA PHE A 63 4.59 22.34 33.02
C PHE A 63 3.07 22.38 33.27
N ALA A 64 2.32 23.26 32.61
CA ALA A 64 0.87 23.41 32.80
C ALA A 64 0.03 22.60 31.79
N ILE A 65 0.67 21.95 30.80
CA ILE A 65 0.00 20.96 29.96
C ILE A 65 0.12 19.60 30.67
N PRO A 66 -0.93 19.10 31.34
CA PRO A 66 -0.91 17.73 31.82
C PRO A 66 -0.75 16.82 30.61
N ARG A 67 0.38 16.10 30.54
CA ARG A 67 0.50 15.02 29.55
C ARG A 67 -0.53 13.98 29.94
N PRO A 68 -1.51 13.64 29.09
CA PRO A 68 -2.31 12.46 29.35
C PRO A 68 -1.33 11.30 29.53
N ALA A 69 -1.60 10.43 30.50
CA ALA A 69 -0.74 9.29 30.85
C ALA A 69 -0.63 8.21 29.75
N ASN A 70 -0.85 8.59 28.48
CA ASN A 70 -0.69 7.82 27.26
C ASN A 70 0.00 8.68 26.19
N THR A 71 1.09 9.39 26.53
CA THR A 71 2.11 9.66 25.50
C THR A 71 2.85 8.35 25.27
N ILE A 72 2.26 7.53 24.40
CA ILE A 72 2.98 6.53 23.63
C ILE A 72 4.20 7.26 23.04
N ASP A 73 5.41 6.84 23.41
CA ASP A 73 6.60 7.22 22.66
C ASP A 73 6.47 6.60 21.26
N ILE A 74 5.98 7.39 20.30
CA ILE A 74 5.71 6.95 18.92
C ILE A 74 6.97 6.41 18.24
N SER A 75 8.18 6.75 18.72
CA SER A 75 9.45 6.24 18.21
C SER A 75 9.86 4.84 18.70
N THR A 76 9.28 4.34 19.79
CA THR A 76 9.54 2.99 20.33
C THR A 76 8.42 2.01 20.02
N GLU A 77 7.16 2.47 19.88
CA GLU A 77 6.06 1.60 19.44
C GLU A 77 6.11 1.24 17.95
N THR A 78 6.58 2.14 17.08
CA THR A 78 6.67 1.86 15.63
C THR A 78 7.71 0.80 15.30
N LYS A 79 8.91 0.84 15.92
CA LYS A 79 9.96 -0.17 15.69
C LYS A 79 9.57 -1.56 16.17
N HIS A 80 8.95 -1.64 17.35
CA HIS A 80 8.52 -2.93 17.90
C HIS A 80 7.42 -3.55 17.03
N SER A 81 6.52 -2.73 16.46
CA SER A 81 5.51 -3.21 15.53
C SER A 81 6.11 -3.69 14.21
N GLU A 82 7.08 -2.98 13.63
CA GLU A 82 7.67 -3.34 12.33
C GLU A 82 8.49 -4.63 12.42
N GLU A 83 9.33 -4.77 13.44
CA GLU A 83 10.10 -6.00 13.67
C GLU A 83 9.18 -7.21 13.93
N GLU A 84 8.09 -7.01 14.69
CA GLU A 84 7.08 -8.05 14.93
C GLU A 84 6.36 -8.48 13.64
N TYR A 85 5.92 -7.53 12.80
CA TYR A 85 5.33 -7.85 11.49
C TYR A 85 6.30 -8.58 10.57
N ILE A 86 7.57 -8.16 10.52
CA ILE A 86 8.60 -8.83 9.73
C ILE A 86 8.80 -10.27 10.23
N ASN A 87 8.83 -10.48 11.55
CA ASN A 87 8.99 -11.80 12.14
C ASN A 87 7.78 -12.70 11.87
N ILE A 88 6.56 -12.19 11.99
CA ILE A 88 5.32 -12.92 11.64
C ILE A 88 5.35 -13.32 10.17
N TRP A 89 5.70 -12.40 9.27
CA TRP A 89 5.78 -12.68 7.84
C TRP A 89 6.85 -13.70 7.49
N ASN A 90 8.03 -13.58 8.09
CA ASN A 90 9.11 -14.54 7.88
C ASN A 90 8.74 -15.93 8.38
N ASN A 91 8.08 -16.02 9.54
CA ASN A 91 7.60 -17.28 10.08
C ASN A 91 6.54 -17.90 9.17
N PHE A 92 5.51 -17.13 8.78
CA PHE A 92 4.49 -17.60 7.84
C PHE A 92 5.10 -18.04 6.51
N LYS A 93 6.02 -17.25 5.94
CA LYS A 93 6.75 -17.61 4.72
C LYS A 93 7.49 -18.93 4.89
N GLN A 94 8.19 -19.12 6.00
CA GLN A 94 8.92 -20.36 6.25
C GLN A 94 7.97 -21.54 6.39
N GLN A 95 6.90 -21.42 7.18
CA GLN A 95 5.87 -22.46 7.29
C GLN A 95 5.25 -22.81 5.94
N PHE A 96 4.96 -21.81 5.10
CA PHE A 96 4.45 -22.02 3.75
C PHE A 96 5.45 -22.79 2.89
N LEU A 97 6.72 -22.38 2.87
CA LEU A 97 7.77 -23.08 2.11
C LEU A 97 7.98 -24.52 2.61
N ASP A 98 7.98 -24.72 3.93
CA ASP A 98 8.13 -26.04 4.56
C ASP A 98 6.92 -26.95 4.27
N SER A 99 5.74 -26.38 3.99
CA SER A 99 4.55 -27.13 3.59
C SER A 99 4.59 -27.64 2.14
N ILE A 100 5.48 -27.12 1.30
CA ILE A 100 5.63 -27.55 -0.10
C ILE A 100 6.39 -28.87 -0.13
N SER A 101 5.71 -29.94 -0.53
CA SER A 101 6.27 -31.28 -0.60
C SER A 101 6.59 -31.68 -2.04
N ALA A 102 7.85 -32.02 -2.30
CA ALA A 102 8.27 -32.59 -3.59
C ALA A 102 7.55 -33.91 -3.92
N HIS A 103 7.26 -34.72 -2.90
CA HIS A 103 6.50 -35.97 -3.04
C HIS A 103 5.07 -35.70 -3.51
N GLU A 104 4.38 -34.70 -2.93
CA GLU A 104 3.03 -34.33 -3.35
C GLU A 104 3.02 -33.74 -4.76
N ILE A 105 4.05 -32.97 -5.14
CA ILE A 105 4.21 -32.47 -6.51
C ILE A 105 4.37 -33.64 -7.49
N GLU A 106 5.23 -34.61 -7.17
CA GLU A 106 5.43 -35.80 -8.00
C GLU A 106 4.14 -36.64 -8.13
N SER A 107 3.45 -36.88 -7.01
CA SER A 107 2.18 -37.61 -6.99
C SER A 107 1.12 -36.94 -7.86
N ASN A 108 0.94 -35.62 -7.71
CA ASN A 108 0.01 -34.85 -8.54
C ASN A 108 0.40 -34.90 -10.03
N LEU A 109 1.70 -34.79 -10.35
CA LEU A 109 2.16 -34.89 -11.74
C LEU A 109 1.86 -36.28 -12.32
N ARG A 110 2.08 -37.34 -11.56
CA ARG A 110 1.74 -38.71 -11.98
C ARG A 110 0.25 -38.87 -12.23
N ASP A 111 -0.61 -38.26 -11.42
CA ASP A 111 -2.06 -38.30 -11.63
C ASP A 111 -2.49 -37.54 -12.88
N TYR A 112 -2.04 -36.30 -13.03
CA TYR A 112 -2.48 -35.40 -14.11
C TYR A 112 -1.90 -35.77 -15.48
N ALA A 113 -0.74 -36.44 -15.52
CA ALA A 113 -0.10 -36.85 -16.78
C ALA A 113 -0.54 -38.25 -17.29
N GLN A 114 -1.44 -38.96 -16.57
CA GLN A 114 -1.85 -40.31 -16.95
C GLN A 114 -2.73 -40.37 -18.21
N LYS A 115 -3.44 -39.28 -18.54
CA LYS A 115 -4.39 -39.23 -19.65
C LYS A 115 -4.18 -38.00 -20.50
N THR A 116 -4.48 -38.12 -21.78
CA THR A 116 -4.54 -36.97 -22.69
C THR A 116 -5.61 -35.99 -22.21
N HIS A 117 -5.22 -34.73 -21.95
CA HIS A 117 -6.12 -33.64 -21.56
C HIS A 117 -6.16 -32.57 -22.67
N LEU A 118 -6.56 -32.99 -23.87
CA LEU A 118 -6.66 -32.08 -25.00
C LEU A 118 -7.80 -31.08 -24.76
N ALA A 119 -7.50 -29.79 -24.88
CA ALA A 119 -8.46 -28.71 -24.62
C ALA A 119 -9.81 -28.97 -25.30
N GLY A 120 -10.92 -28.78 -24.57
CA GLY A 120 -12.28 -28.91 -25.10
C GLY A 120 -12.80 -30.34 -25.25
N THR A 121 -12.07 -31.35 -24.76
CA THR A 121 -12.53 -32.76 -24.72
C THR A 121 -13.18 -33.11 -23.39
N ASP A 122 -13.87 -34.26 -23.32
CA ASP A 122 -14.44 -34.76 -22.07
C ASP A 122 -13.38 -35.06 -21.00
N ASP A 123 -12.18 -35.52 -21.41
CA ASP A 123 -11.07 -35.79 -20.49
C ASP A 123 -10.54 -34.47 -19.87
N ASP A 124 -10.46 -33.39 -20.66
CA ASP A 124 -10.09 -32.04 -20.18
C ASP A 124 -11.12 -31.48 -19.18
N ARG A 125 -12.43 -31.70 -19.41
CA ARG A 125 -13.47 -31.35 -18.44
C ARG A 125 -13.31 -32.13 -17.13
N LEU A 126 -13.06 -33.44 -17.20
CA LEU A 126 -12.89 -34.29 -16.02
C LEU A 126 -11.68 -33.84 -15.19
N GLU A 127 -10.61 -33.41 -15.84
CA GLU A 127 -9.43 -32.87 -15.18
C GLU A 127 -9.76 -31.56 -14.43
N ALA A 128 -10.48 -30.64 -15.07
CA ALA A 128 -10.94 -29.40 -14.42
C ALA A 128 -11.83 -29.68 -13.19
N GLU A 129 -12.73 -30.67 -13.27
CA GLU A 129 -13.58 -31.11 -12.16
C GLU A 129 -12.76 -31.72 -11.01
N THR A 130 -11.70 -32.47 -11.35
CA THR A 130 -10.78 -33.08 -10.39
C THR A 130 -9.99 -32.02 -9.63
N ILE A 131 -9.41 -31.04 -10.34
CA ILE A 131 -8.71 -29.90 -9.74
C ILE A 131 -9.66 -29.10 -8.83
N ALA A 132 -10.87 -28.80 -9.31
CA ALA A 132 -11.85 -28.06 -8.54
C ALA A 132 -12.24 -28.81 -7.25
N SER A 133 -12.35 -30.13 -7.31
CA SER A 133 -12.64 -30.97 -6.14
C SER A 133 -11.47 -30.98 -5.14
N LYS A 134 -10.22 -31.10 -5.61
CA LYS A 134 -9.03 -31.00 -4.75
C LYS A 134 -8.95 -29.65 -4.05
N TRP A 135 -9.16 -28.55 -4.77
CA TRP A 135 -9.13 -27.20 -4.20
C TRP A 135 -10.24 -26.96 -3.15
N ARG A 136 -11.47 -27.42 -3.41
CA ARG A 136 -12.53 -27.41 -2.39
C ARG A 136 -12.15 -28.23 -1.16
N GLY A 137 -11.50 -29.38 -1.36
CA GLY A 137 -10.95 -30.21 -0.29
C GLY A 137 -9.91 -29.49 0.58
N HIS A 138 -9.19 -28.51 0.02
CA HIS A 138 -8.27 -27.64 0.74
C HIS A 138 -8.94 -26.38 1.34
N GLY A 139 -10.26 -26.26 1.27
CA GLY A 139 -11.02 -25.16 1.87
C GLY A 139 -11.14 -23.91 1.01
N LEU A 140 -10.81 -23.99 -0.29
CA LEU A 140 -11.00 -22.88 -1.23
C LEU A 140 -12.45 -22.82 -1.75
N ASP A 141 -12.93 -21.61 -2.01
CA ASP A 141 -14.14 -21.40 -2.81
C ASP A 141 -13.80 -21.48 -4.30
N VAL A 142 -14.48 -22.37 -5.03
CA VAL A 142 -14.08 -22.76 -6.39
C VAL A 142 -15.27 -22.84 -7.33
N THR A 143 -15.15 -22.13 -8.45
CA THR A 143 -16.11 -22.12 -9.56
C THR A 143 -15.41 -22.46 -10.88
N ILE A 144 -16.07 -23.22 -11.74
CA ILE A 144 -15.62 -23.53 -13.11
C ILE A 144 -16.40 -22.64 -14.07
N HIS A 145 -15.70 -21.94 -14.97
CA HIS A 145 -16.30 -21.04 -15.95
C HIS A 145 -16.10 -21.57 -17.37
N PRO A 146 -17.15 -22.09 -18.03
CA PRO A 146 -17.06 -22.53 -19.42
C PRO A 146 -17.12 -21.34 -20.39
N TYR A 147 -16.45 -21.48 -21.53
CA TYR A 147 -16.51 -20.54 -22.64
C TYR A 147 -16.61 -21.31 -23.96
N ASP A 148 -17.43 -20.81 -24.87
CA ASP A 148 -17.49 -21.29 -26.24
C ASP A 148 -16.40 -20.59 -27.06
N VAL A 149 -15.34 -21.34 -27.38
CA VAL A 149 -14.19 -20.84 -28.15
C VAL A 149 -14.00 -21.67 -29.42
N LEU A 150 -13.50 -21.03 -30.47
CA LEU A 150 -13.14 -21.74 -31.69
C LEU A 150 -11.87 -22.56 -31.44
N LEU A 151 -11.97 -23.89 -31.53
CA LEU A 151 -10.85 -24.82 -31.45
C LEU A 151 -10.59 -25.47 -32.81
N SER A 152 -9.41 -26.08 -32.96
CA SER A 152 -8.98 -26.78 -34.17
C SER A 152 -8.43 -28.15 -33.81
N TYR A 153 -8.89 -29.18 -34.50
CA TYR A 153 -8.43 -30.56 -34.34
C TYR A 153 -8.10 -31.17 -35.72
N PRO A 154 -7.19 -32.16 -35.79
CA PRO A 154 -6.96 -32.89 -37.03
C PRO A 154 -8.13 -33.83 -37.32
N ASP A 155 -8.25 -34.26 -38.58
CA ASP A 155 -9.18 -35.32 -38.94
C ASP A 155 -8.75 -36.65 -38.27
N PRO A 156 -9.63 -37.32 -37.50
CA PRO A 156 -9.28 -38.54 -36.78
C PRO A 156 -9.07 -39.74 -37.71
N ILE A 157 -9.67 -39.72 -38.91
CA ILE A 157 -9.62 -40.77 -39.92
C ILE A 157 -8.48 -40.50 -40.91
N GLN A 158 -8.36 -39.28 -41.40
CA GLN A 158 -7.40 -38.89 -42.44
C GLN A 158 -6.19 -38.12 -41.85
N PRO A 159 -5.01 -38.77 -41.71
CA PRO A 159 -3.84 -38.07 -41.20
C PRO A 159 -3.34 -36.97 -42.15
N ASN A 160 -2.77 -35.94 -41.54
CA ASN A 160 -1.88 -35.04 -42.25
C ASN A 160 -0.58 -35.79 -42.60
N ILE A 161 -0.19 -35.78 -43.88
CA ILE A 161 1.03 -36.44 -44.37
C ILE A 161 1.81 -35.52 -45.30
N VAL A 162 3.12 -35.74 -45.34
CA VAL A 162 4.05 -35.11 -46.28
C VAL A 162 4.70 -36.20 -47.11
N SER A 163 4.61 -36.07 -48.44
CA SER A 163 5.13 -37.06 -49.37
C SER A 163 6.09 -36.45 -50.39
N ILE A 164 7.13 -37.20 -50.75
CA ILE A 164 8.11 -36.84 -51.77
C ILE A 164 7.94 -37.81 -52.94
N PHE A 165 7.88 -37.26 -54.16
CA PHE A 165 7.74 -38.01 -55.39
C PHE A 165 8.95 -37.76 -56.30
N ASP A 166 9.31 -38.76 -57.10
CA ASP A 166 10.32 -38.62 -58.16
C ASP A 166 9.76 -37.87 -59.39
N PRO A 167 10.60 -37.52 -60.39
CA PRO A 167 10.13 -36.87 -61.62
C PRO A 167 9.14 -37.72 -62.45
N ASN A 168 9.12 -39.04 -62.24
CA ASN A 168 8.19 -39.97 -62.89
C ASN A 168 6.90 -40.17 -62.06
N ASN A 169 6.70 -39.37 -61.00
CA ASN A 169 5.58 -39.42 -60.08
C ASN A 169 5.48 -40.70 -59.23
N ASN A 170 6.60 -41.41 -59.02
CA ASN A 170 6.68 -42.51 -58.07
C ASN A 170 6.92 -41.97 -56.65
N LEU A 171 6.28 -42.58 -55.66
CA LEU A 171 6.47 -42.24 -54.25
C LEU A 171 7.88 -42.64 -53.79
N ILE A 172 8.67 -41.66 -53.33
CA ILE A 172 9.99 -41.87 -52.72
C ILE A 172 9.87 -41.99 -51.20
N PHE A 173 9.05 -41.13 -50.60
CA PHE A 173 8.92 -41.02 -49.15
C PHE A 173 7.54 -40.55 -48.77
N GLN A 174 7.05 -41.01 -47.62
CA GLN A 174 5.85 -40.53 -46.96
C GLN A 174 6.11 -40.44 -45.46
N SER A 175 5.74 -39.31 -44.84
CA SER A 175 5.81 -39.15 -43.40
C SER A 175 4.82 -40.07 -42.69
N ASN A 176 5.12 -40.41 -41.43
CA ASN A 176 4.13 -41.06 -40.59
C ASN A 176 3.04 -40.03 -40.23
N GLY A 177 1.77 -40.45 -40.32
CA GLY A 177 0.61 -39.60 -40.01
C GLY A 177 0.23 -39.59 -38.53
N SER A 178 0.98 -40.32 -37.71
CA SER A 178 0.85 -40.39 -36.25
C SER A 178 2.22 -40.71 -35.66
N GLU A 179 2.36 -40.48 -34.36
CA GLU A 179 3.54 -40.95 -33.63
C GLU A 179 3.52 -42.48 -33.52
N SER A 180 4.70 -43.08 -33.41
CA SER A 180 4.82 -44.49 -33.06
C SER A 180 4.56 -44.67 -31.57
N ILE A 181 3.72 -45.65 -31.21
CA ILE A 181 3.52 -46.13 -29.84
C ILE A 181 4.89 -46.45 -29.23
N PHE A 182 5.29 -45.73 -28.17
CA PHE A 182 6.64 -45.83 -27.61
C PHE A 182 6.66 -46.76 -26.38
N ASN A 183 5.60 -46.74 -25.57
CA ASN A 183 5.47 -47.54 -24.36
C ASN A 183 4.28 -48.52 -24.39
N GLU A 184 4.24 -49.50 -23.49
CA GLU A 184 3.08 -50.42 -23.39
C GLU A 184 1.80 -49.71 -22.97
N ASP A 185 1.92 -48.62 -22.21
CA ASP A 185 0.80 -47.78 -21.79
C ASP A 185 0.11 -47.14 -23.00
N ASP A 186 0.87 -46.74 -24.02
CA ASP A 186 0.36 -46.23 -25.31
C ASP A 186 -0.41 -47.30 -26.09
N LYS A 187 -0.16 -48.60 -25.86
CA LYS A 187 -0.91 -49.70 -26.50
C LYS A 187 -2.31 -49.86 -25.90
N SER A 188 -2.50 -49.43 -24.65
CA SER A 188 -3.76 -49.54 -23.91
C SER A 188 -4.71 -48.37 -24.19
N LEU A 189 -4.17 -47.23 -24.64
CA LEU A 189 -4.95 -46.09 -25.08
C LEU A 189 -5.51 -46.39 -26.48
N PRO A 190 -6.83 -46.26 -26.69
CA PRO A 190 -7.35 -46.47 -28.02
C PRO A 190 -6.78 -45.38 -28.95
N PHE A 191 -6.34 -45.79 -30.15
CA PHE A 191 -5.62 -44.94 -31.11
C PHE A 191 -6.28 -43.58 -31.41
N HIS A 192 -7.59 -43.45 -31.19
CA HIS A 192 -8.34 -42.19 -31.34
C HIS A 192 -8.15 -41.18 -30.20
N LYS A 193 -7.53 -41.55 -29.06
CA LYS A 193 -7.20 -40.64 -27.94
C LYS A 193 -5.81 -40.02 -28.05
N ILE A 194 -4.96 -40.52 -28.94
CA ILE A 194 -3.66 -39.90 -29.23
C ILE A 194 -3.88 -38.94 -30.40
N VAL A 195 -3.75 -37.64 -30.11
CA VAL A 195 -3.96 -36.60 -31.12
C VAL A 195 -2.82 -36.68 -32.13
N ARG A 196 -3.17 -36.83 -33.41
CA ARG A 196 -2.17 -36.86 -34.49
C ARG A 196 -1.43 -35.53 -34.56
N PRO A 197 -0.13 -35.52 -34.91
CA PRO A 197 0.60 -34.28 -35.12
C PRO A 197 -0.10 -33.39 -36.16
N PHE A 198 -0.35 -32.14 -35.78
CA PHE A 198 -1.02 -31.16 -36.64
C PHE A 198 -0.64 -29.73 -36.22
N LEU A 199 -0.89 -28.78 -37.10
CA LEU A 199 -0.79 -27.36 -36.79
C LEU A 199 -2.21 -26.81 -36.63
N ALA A 200 -2.57 -26.38 -35.43
CA ALA A 200 -3.89 -25.84 -35.16
C ALA A 200 -4.18 -24.59 -36.01
N TYR A 201 -5.43 -24.47 -36.46
CA TYR A 201 -5.96 -23.37 -37.27
C TYR A 201 -5.42 -23.28 -38.70
N THR A 202 -4.70 -24.29 -39.19
CA THR A 202 -4.36 -24.34 -40.62
C THR A 202 -5.58 -24.67 -41.47
N ILE A 203 -5.55 -24.17 -42.70
CA ILE A 203 -6.53 -24.56 -43.71
C ILE A 203 -6.27 -26.01 -44.14
N ASN A 204 -7.35 -26.75 -44.36
CA ASN A 204 -7.28 -28.04 -45.03
C ASN A 204 -6.91 -27.83 -46.51
N GLY A 205 -5.85 -28.49 -46.97
CA GLY A 205 -5.50 -28.51 -48.38
C GLY A 205 -4.32 -29.43 -48.68
N THR A 206 -4.27 -29.95 -49.91
CA THR A 206 -3.10 -30.67 -50.42
C THR A 206 -2.42 -29.80 -51.46
N VAL A 207 -1.17 -29.43 -51.20
CA VAL A 207 -0.34 -28.63 -52.10
C VAL A 207 0.87 -29.43 -52.54
N ARG A 208 1.33 -29.20 -53.78
CA ARG A 208 2.52 -29.84 -54.34
C ARG A 208 3.36 -28.78 -55.04
N SER A 209 4.64 -28.70 -54.69
CA SER A 209 5.63 -27.92 -55.45
C SER A 209 6.25 -28.79 -56.52
N GLN A 210 6.52 -28.22 -57.68
CA GLN A 210 7.42 -28.80 -58.69
C GLN A 210 8.77 -28.10 -58.59
N LYS A 211 9.84 -28.81 -58.98
CA LYS A 211 11.19 -28.24 -59.14
C LYS A 211 11.49 -28.10 -60.62
#